data_AF-A0A414R5D2-F1
#
_entry.id   AF-A0A414R5D2-F1
#
_cell.length_a   1.000
_cell.length_b   1.000
_cell.length_c   1.000
_cell.angle_alpha   90.00
_cell.angle_beta   90.00
_cell.angle_gamma   90.00
#
_symmetry.space_group_name_H-M   'P 1'
#
loop_
_entity.id
_entity.type
_entity.pdbx_description
1 polymer ?
#
loop_
_entity_poly.entity_id
_entity_poly.type
_entity_poly.pdbx_seq_one_letter_code
_entity_poly.pdbx_strand_id
1 'polypeptide(L)'
;LFSGYPEKVEIKEERGYRIADIQAVSGTILLDQKKSNRVFQKKVQTYMGIAGIVTADTEHSACILPGSDMRTGGTLIQYQETDWRFLKRMASQLGLSLVPDTSYYYPRFYLGLPEGEKRELGEIIACDLCFDGRYYAVSGKCLVDREDFICYDVVTRTSLSLGDRVTYEGRELLVSRKKTELAGGEVIFTYRLAGNSYTWVPWEDNPDYTGMSFVGSIVGTQGEQVEVAFDIDKTAAGGNRYGFAPATGNLMYCMPQKGTKT
;
A
#
# COMPACT_ATOMS: atom_id res chain seq x y z
N LEU A 1 -12.95 -15.65 9.72
CA LEU A 1 -12.89 -16.66 8.64
C LEU A 1 -12.19 -16.01 7.45
N PHE A 2 -11.32 -16.73 6.75
CA PHE A 2 -10.63 -16.21 5.55
C PHE A 2 -11.55 -16.36 4.32
N SER A 3 -11.54 -15.36 3.44
CA SER A 3 -12.20 -15.38 2.13
C SER A 3 -11.21 -14.88 1.07
N GLY A 4 -11.13 -15.59 -0.05
CA GLY A 4 -10.15 -15.31 -1.09
C GLY A 4 -10.28 -16.22 -2.31
N TYR A 5 -9.30 -16.10 -3.21
CA TYR A 5 -9.23 -16.82 -4.47
C TYR A 5 -8.17 -17.92 -4.41
N PRO A 6 -8.43 -19.11 -4.97
CA PRO A 6 -7.39 -20.13 -5.11
C PRO A 6 -6.34 -19.64 -6.10
N GLU A 7 -5.08 -19.61 -5.66
CA GLU A 7 -3.91 -19.27 -6.48
C GLU A 7 -3.25 -20.54 -7.04
N LYS A 8 -3.19 -21.60 -6.23
CA LYS A 8 -2.63 -22.89 -6.62
C LYS A 8 -3.44 -24.03 -6.02
N VAL A 9 -3.72 -25.05 -6.82
CA VAL A 9 -4.45 -26.25 -6.40
C VAL A 9 -3.69 -27.48 -6.87
N GLU A 10 -3.37 -28.38 -5.95
CA GLU A 10 -2.82 -29.70 -6.25
C GLU A 10 -3.74 -30.76 -5.64
N ILE A 11 -4.02 -31.82 -6.41
CA ILE A 11 -4.81 -32.96 -5.93
C ILE A 11 -3.92 -34.20 -6.03
N LYS A 12 -3.82 -34.93 -4.92
CA LYS A 12 -3.02 -36.14 -4.79
C LYS A 12 -3.90 -37.27 -4.28
N GLU A 13 -3.61 -38.49 -4.70
CA GLU A 13 -4.24 -39.69 -4.16
C GLU A 13 -3.23 -40.44 -3.30
N GLU A 14 -3.56 -40.63 -2.02
CA GLU A 14 -2.70 -41.31 -1.07
C GLU A 14 -3.52 -42.31 -0.25
N ARG A 15 -3.12 -43.59 -0.30
CA ARG A 15 -3.76 -44.69 0.45
C ARG A 15 -5.28 -44.79 0.24
N GLY A 16 -5.76 -44.48 -0.96
CA GLY A 16 -7.19 -44.51 -1.32
C GLY A 16 -7.97 -43.24 -0.95
N TYR A 17 -7.31 -42.23 -0.38
CA TYR A 17 -7.90 -40.91 -0.11
C TYR A 17 -7.46 -39.90 -1.16
N ARG A 18 -8.36 -39.00 -1.56
CA ARG A 18 -8.02 -37.82 -2.37
C ARG A 18 -7.76 -36.64 -1.44
N ILE A 19 -6.55 -36.09 -1.51
CA ILE A 19 -6.08 -34.96 -0.72
C ILE A 19 -5.95 -33.76 -1.67
N ALA A 20 -6.49 -32.61 -1.27
CA ALA A 20 -6.39 -31.35 -2.01
C ALA A 20 -5.55 -30.34 -1.23
N ASP A 21 -4.45 -29.90 -1.81
CA ASP A 21 -3.62 -28.80 -1.30
C ASP A 21 -4.01 -27.51 -2.04
N ILE A 22 -4.55 -26.54 -1.32
CA ILE A 22 -5.03 -25.27 -1.90
C ILE A 22 -4.29 -24.10 -1.26
N GLN A 23 -3.56 -23.34 -2.08
CA GLN A 23 -3.04 -22.03 -1.72
C GLN A 23 -4.05 -20.98 -2.17
N ALA A 24 -4.46 -20.09 -1.27
CA ALA A 24 -5.40 -19.02 -1.57
C ALA A 24 -4.84 -17.65 -1.17
N VAL A 25 -5.24 -16.63 -1.92
CA VAL A 25 -4.83 -15.22 -1.74
C VAL A 25 -6.07 -14.34 -1.56
N SER A 26 -5.91 -13.20 -0.88
CA SER A 26 -7.01 -12.24 -0.67
C SER A 26 -7.53 -11.67 -1.98
N GLY A 27 -8.73 -11.09 -1.96
CA GLY A 27 -9.33 -10.50 -3.15
C GLY A 27 -8.51 -9.38 -3.80
N THR A 28 -7.60 -8.75 -3.06
CA THR A 28 -6.64 -7.77 -3.59
C THR A 28 -5.74 -8.31 -4.71
N ILE A 29 -5.66 -9.62 -4.94
CA ILE A 29 -5.00 -10.19 -6.12
C ILE A 29 -5.56 -9.65 -7.44
N LEU A 30 -6.86 -9.28 -7.48
CA LEU A 30 -7.49 -8.71 -8.68
C LEU A 30 -6.87 -7.35 -9.07
N LEU A 31 -6.29 -6.63 -8.10
CA LEU A 31 -5.60 -5.35 -8.32
C LEU A 31 -4.13 -5.55 -8.73
N ASP A 32 -3.59 -6.76 -8.65
CA ASP A 32 -2.16 -7.06 -8.91
C ASP A 32 -1.94 -7.89 -10.18
N GLN A 33 -2.85 -7.78 -11.16
CA GLN A 33 -2.81 -8.61 -12.38
C GLN A 33 -2.25 -7.89 -13.61
N LYS A 34 -2.58 -6.61 -13.76
CA LYS A 34 -2.29 -5.84 -14.98
C LYS A 34 -1.57 -4.55 -14.65
N LYS A 35 -0.47 -4.30 -15.37
CA LYS A 35 0.24 -3.02 -15.32
C LYS A 35 -0.53 -1.95 -16.10
N SER A 36 -0.53 -0.73 -15.56
CA SER A 36 -1.21 0.42 -16.14
C SER A 36 -0.28 1.63 -16.24
N ASN A 37 -0.65 2.57 -17.11
CA ASN A 37 -0.01 3.88 -17.23
C ASN A 37 -1.10 4.95 -17.09
N ARG A 38 -1.08 5.71 -16.00
CA ARG A 38 -2.09 6.73 -15.68
C ARG A 38 -1.44 7.94 -15.03
N VAL A 39 -1.99 9.13 -15.26
CA VAL A 39 -1.48 10.39 -14.69
C VAL A 39 -2.57 11.10 -13.89
N PHE A 40 -2.30 11.33 -12.62
CA PHE A 40 -3.18 12.02 -11.68
C PHE A 40 -2.62 13.40 -11.37
N GLN A 41 -3.17 14.43 -12.01
CA GLN A 41 -2.65 15.81 -11.93
C GLN A 41 -3.71 16.88 -11.67
N LYS A 42 -4.87 16.51 -11.11
CA LYS A 42 -5.91 17.52 -10.78
C LYS A 42 -5.42 18.40 -9.63
N LYS A 43 -5.68 19.72 -9.71
CA LYS A 43 -5.31 20.71 -8.68
C LYS A 43 -5.84 20.36 -7.29
N VAL A 44 -7.04 19.80 -7.24
CA VAL A 44 -7.69 19.33 -6.02
C VAL A 44 -8.01 17.85 -6.20
N GLN A 45 -7.09 17.01 -5.74
CA GLN A 45 -7.26 15.56 -5.67
C GLN A 45 -6.69 15.03 -4.36
N THR A 46 -7.22 13.91 -3.93
CA THR A 46 -6.86 13.26 -2.67
C THR A 46 -6.41 11.83 -2.90
N TYR A 47 -5.75 11.24 -1.91
CA TYR A 47 -5.30 9.85 -2.00
C TYR A 47 -6.48 8.89 -2.15
N MET A 48 -7.57 9.07 -1.40
CA MET A 48 -8.77 8.23 -1.55
C MET A 48 -9.48 8.46 -2.88
N GLY A 49 -9.48 9.71 -3.38
CA GLY A 49 -10.05 10.01 -4.68
C GLY A 49 -9.31 9.31 -5.83
N ILE A 50 -7.97 9.27 -5.77
CA ILE A 50 -7.16 8.52 -6.73
C ILE A 50 -7.36 7.02 -6.55
N ALA A 51 -7.35 6.51 -5.31
CA ALA A 51 -7.59 5.09 -5.05
C ALA A 51 -8.92 4.63 -5.65
N GLY A 52 -9.99 5.41 -5.49
CA GLY A 52 -11.30 5.11 -6.08
C GLY A 52 -11.30 5.11 -7.61
N ILE A 53 -10.48 5.95 -8.26
CA ILE A 53 -10.32 5.91 -9.74
C ILE A 53 -9.52 4.68 -10.15
N VAL A 54 -8.44 4.38 -9.43
CA VAL A 54 -7.52 3.25 -9.72
C VAL A 54 -8.24 1.92 -9.61
N THR A 55 -9.20 1.77 -8.69
CA THR A 55 -9.94 0.53 -8.49
C THR A 55 -11.31 0.51 -9.17
N ALA A 56 -11.67 1.54 -9.93
CA ALA A 56 -13.02 1.71 -10.50
C ALA A 56 -13.43 0.61 -11.48
N ASP A 57 -12.46 0.02 -12.18
CA ASP A 57 -12.63 -1.10 -13.12
C ASP A 57 -12.64 -2.47 -12.42
N THR A 58 -12.42 -2.50 -11.09
CA THR A 58 -12.45 -3.72 -10.30
C THR A 58 -13.73 -3.79 -9.47
N GLU A 59 -14.57 -4.78 -9.77
CA GLU A 59 -15.89 -4.95 -9.16
C GLU A 59 -15.84 -5.01 -7.62
N HIS A 60 -16.76 -4.27 -7.00
CA HIS A 60 -16.98 -4.24 -5.55
C HIS A 60 -15.71 -3.95 -4.73
N SER A 61 -14.72 -3.30 -5.34
CA SER A 61 -13.50 -2.90 -4.65
C SER A 61 -13.78 -1.78 -3.63
N ALA A 62 -13.04 -1.81 -2.52
CA ALA A 62 -13.16 -0.82 -1.45
C ALA A 62 -11.78 -0.51 -0.85
N CYS A 63 -11.41 0.77 -0.90
CA CYS A 63 -10.28 1.32 -0.16
C CYS A 63 -10.81 1.99 1.11
N ILE A 64 -10.14 1.76 2.25
CA ILE A 64 -10.47 2.35 3.54
C ILE A 64 -9.23 3.10 4.06
N LEU A 65 -9.41 4.31 4.55
CA LEU A 65 -8.35 5.06 5.22
C LEU A 65 -8.78 5.32 6.67
N PRO A 66 -8.09 4.73 7.66
CA PRO A 66 -8.25 5.13 9.05
C PRO A 66 -7.78 6.58 9.22
N GLY A 67 -8.71 7.48 9.51
CA GLY A 67 -8.43 8.91 9.65
C GLY A 67 -8.93 9.75 8.47
N SER A 68 -8.32 10.93 8.30
CA SER A 68 -8.76 11.91 7.30
C SER A 68 -8.00 11.78 5.99
N ASP A 69 -8.74 11.88 4.90
CA ASP A 69 -8.17 11.93 3.55
C ASP A 69 -7.34 13.21 3.34
N MET A 70 -6.27 13.06 2.56
CA MET A 70 -5.26 14.11 2.36
C MET A 70 -5.12 14.44 0.88
N ARG A 71 -4.78 15.69 0.59
CA ARG A 71 -4.43 16.10 -0.78
C ARG A 71 -3.06 15.55 -1.15
N THR A 72 -2.91 15.11 -2.40
CA THR A 72 -1.62 14.56 -2.87
C THR A 72 -0.55 15.63 -3.07
N GLY A 73 -0.93 16.91 -3.13
CA GLY A 73 0.00 18.05 -3.23
C GLY A 73 0.75 18.15 -4.57
N GLY A 74 0.51 17.24 -5.51
CA GLY A 74 1.24 17.18 -6.78
C GLY A 74 0.77 16.07 -7.68
N THR A 75 1.58 15.80 -8.71
CA THR A 75 1.29 14.81 -9.75
C THR A 75 1.73 13.43 -9.31
N LEU A 76 0.82 12.46 -9.38
CA LEU A 76 1.13 11.04 -9.21
C LEU A 76 1.02 10.35 -10.56
N ILE A 77 2.05 9.59 -10.91
CA ILE A 77 2.09 8.83 -12.16
C ILE A 77 2.14 7.35 -11.78
N GLN A 78 1.16 6.59 -12.24
CA GLN A 78 1.25 5.13 -12.29
C GLN A 78 1.93 4.80 -13.60
N TYR A 79 3.11 4.19 -13.57
CA TYR A 79 3.85 3.84 -14.79
C TYR A 79 4.41 2.43 -14.67
N GLN A 80 3.98 1.54 -15.55
CA GLN A 80 4.38 0.12 -15.53
C GLN A 80 4.17 -0.57 -14.18
N GLU A 81 3.23 -0.06 -13.37
CA GLU A 81 2.82 -0.59 -12.07
C GLU A 81 1.43 -1.20 -12.18
N THR A 82 1.20 -2.30 -11.48
CA THR A 82 -0.17 -2.77 -11.21
C THR A 82 -0.87 -1.79 -10.29
N ASP A 83 -2.20 -1.88 -10.22
CA ASP A 83 -3.00 -1.04 -9.33
C ASP A 83 -2.59 -1.24 -7.87
N TRP A 84 -2.38 -2.50 -7.46
CA TRP A 84 -1.90 -2.84 -6.13
C TRP A 84 -0.51 -2.26 -5.82
N ARG A 85 0.45 -2.33 -6.75
CA ARG A 85 1.78 -1.75 -6.57
C ARG A 85 1.74 -0.23 -6.48
N PHE A 86 0.94 0.41 -7.34
CA PHE A 86 0.75 1.85 -7.32
C PHE A 86 0.14 2.32 -5.99
N LEU A 87 -0.90 1.63 -5.51
CA LEU A 87 -1.53 1.92 -4.22
C LEU A 87 -0.57 1.74 -3.05
N LYS A 88 0.29 0.70 -3.06
CA LYS A 88 1.35 0.53 -2.04
C LYS A 88 2.30 1.71 -2.02
N ARG A 89 2.75 2.15 -3.20
CA ARG A 89 3.62 3.32 -3.31
C ARG A 89 2.94 4.60 -2.85
N MET A 90 1.67 4.80 -3.20
CA MET A 90 0.88 5.91 -2.69
C MET A 90 0.78 5.90 -1.16
N ALA A 91 0.53 4.74 -0.55
CA ALA A 91 0.50 4.61 0.91
C ALA A 91 1.85 5.00 1.55
N SER A 92 2.97 4.61 0.91
CA SER A 92 4.32 4.92 1.39
C SER A 92 4.62 6.42 1.47
N GLN A 93 4.03 7.24 0.59
CA GLN A 93 4.16 8.71 0.64
C GLN A 93 3.50 9.32 1.88
N LEU A 94 2.58 8.58 2.50
CA LEU A 94 1.93 8.92 3.76
C LEU A 94 2.62 8.24 4.97
N GLY A 95 3.71 7.50 4.75
CA GLY A 95 4.33 6.64 5.77
C GLY A 95 3.51 5.40 6.12
N LEU A 96 2.44 5.10 5.36
CA LEU A 96 1.47 4.07 5.65
C LEU A 96 1.78 2.77 4.87
N SER A 97 1.39 1.64 5.44
CA SER A 97 1.35 0.36 4.75
C SER A 97 0.06 0.19 3.93
N LEU A 98 -0.02 -0.84 3.09
CA LEU A 98 -1.27 -1.25 2.44
C LEU A 98 -1.66 -2.63 2.96
N VAL A 99 -2.81 -2.75 3.63
CA VAL A 99 -3.21 -3.96 4.34
C VAL A 99 -4.47 -4.54 3.72
N PRO A 100 -4.46 -5.79 3.19
CA PRO A 100 -5.65 -6.42 2.66
C PRO A 100 -6.60 -6.84 3.79
N ASP A 101 -7.89 -6.70 3.54
CA ASP A 101 -8.92 -7.36 4.35
C ASP A 101 -9.10 -8.80 3.86
N THR A 102 -8.92 -9.75 4.77
CA THR A 102 -8.99 -11.17 4.46
C THR A 102 -10.35 -11.81 4.76
N SER A 103 -11.31 -11.02 5.26
CA SER A 103 -12.66 -11.50 5.60
C SER A 103 -13.66 -11.34 4.45
N TYR A 104 -13.28 -10.63 3.38
CA TYR A 104 -14.16 -10.29 2.28
C TYR A 104 -13.65 -10.85 0.95
N TYR A 105 -14.57 -11.29 0.09
CA TYR A 105 -14.24 -11.94 -1.18
C TYR A 105 -13.69 -10.97 -2.23
N TYR A 106 -14.29 -9.78 -2.35
CA TYR A 106 -13.82 -8.74 -3.27
C TYR A 106 -12.67 -7.93 -2.66
N PRO A 107 -11.90 -7.18 -3.47
CA PRO A 107 -10.77 -6.40 -2.99
C PRO A 107 -11.22 -5.35 -1.98
N ARG A 108 -11.02 -5.62 -0.69
CA ARG A 108 -11.15 -4.63 0.38
C ARG A 108 -9.80 -4.50 1.06
N PHE A 109 -9.34 -3.27 1.26
CA PHE A 109 -8.02 -3.02 1.83
C PHE A 109 -7.96 -1.65 2.51
N TYR A 110 -6.95 -1.51 3.36
CA TYR A 110 -6.70 -0.32 4.17
C TYR A 110 -5.42 0.38 3.69
N LEU A 111 -5.50 1.69 3.51
CA LEU A 111 -4.33 2.57 3.47
C LEU A 111 -3.92 2.82 4.92
N GLY A 112 -2.93 2.08 5.38
CA GLY A 112 -2.52 1.99 6.78
C GLY A 112 -3.01 0.70 7.44
N LEU A 113 -2.66 0.54 8.71
CA LEU A 113 -3.15 -0.55 9.53
C LEU A 113 -4.62 -0.27 9.92
N PRO A 114 -5.52 -1.25 9.90
CA PRO A 114 -6.89 -1.07 10.38
C PRO A 114 -6.91 -0.53 11.82
N GLU A 115 -7.87 0.34 12.13
CA GLU A 115 -8.05 0.82 13.51
C GLU A 115 -8.66 -0.31 14.34
N GLY A 116 -7.81 -0.99 15.12
CA GLY A 116 -8.23 -2.07 16.00
C GLY A 116 -8.61 -1.61 17.40
N GLU A 117 -9.17 -2.55 18.16
CA GLU A 117 -9.65 -2.32 19.51
C GLU A 117 -8.56 -2.61 20.55
N LYS A 118 -8.74 -2.11 21.77
CA LYS A 118 -7.95 -2.61 22.91
C LYS A 118 -8.48 -3.99 23.31
N ARG A 119 -7.60 -4.97 23.41
CA ARG A 119 -7.92 -6.38 23.65
C ARG A 119 -6.95 -6.98 24.67
N GLU A 120 -7.38 -8.07 25.29
CA GLU A 120 -6.55 -8.91 26.16
C GLU A 120 -5.99 -10.09 25.36
N LEU A 121 -4.74 -10.49 25.62
CA LEU A 121 -4.09 -11.63 24.93
C LEU A 121 -4.65 -13.01 25.34
N GLY A 122 -5.36 -13.07 26.47
CA GLY A 122 -5.81 -14.32 27.09
C GLY A 122 -4.63 -15.18 27.52
N GLU A 123 -4.82 -16.51 27.55
CA GLU A 123 -3.77 -17.46 27.93
C GLU A 123 -2.68 -17.54 26.86
N ILE A 124 -1.43 -17.26 27.27
CA ILE A 124 -0.25 -17.36 26.41
C ILE A 124 0.33 -18.77 26.53
N ILE A 125 0.37 -19.48 25.40
CA ILE A 125 0.91 -20.83 25.30
C ILE A 125 2.44 -20.78 25.17
N ALA A 126 2.93 -19.87 24.33
CA ALA A 126 4.35 -19.64 24.09
C ALA A 126 4.58 -18.18 23.70
N CYS A 127 5.78 -17.67 23.97
CA CYS A 127 6.17 -16.31 23.65
C CYS A 127 7.68 -16.25 23.38
N ASP A 128 8.06 -15.68 22.23
CA ASP A 128 9.45 -15.40 21.87
C ASP A 128 9.67 -13.89 21.76
N LEU A 129 10.66 -13.38 22.49
CA LEU A 129 11.12 -12.00 22.38
C LEU A 129 12.20 -11.90 21.30
N CYS A 130 12.04 -10.98 20.34
CA CYS A 130 13.07 -10.71 19.34
C CYS A 130 13.20 -9.22 19.02
N PHE A 131 14.40 -8.83 18.56
CA PHE A 131 14.60 -7.53 17.93
C PHE A 131 14.53 -7.71 16.42
N ASP A 132 13.56 -7.07 15.77
CA ASP A 132 13.32 -7.26 14.34
C ASP A 132 14.30 -6.44 13.49
N GLY A 133 15.04 -7.13 12.61
CA GLY A 133 16.00 -6.52 11.69
C GLY A 133 15.38 -5.50 10.71
N ARG A 134 14.04 -5.48 10.56
CA ARG A 134 13.31 -4.44 9.82
C ARG A 134 13.72 -3.03 10.27
N TYR A 135 14.07 -2.84 11.54
CA TYR A 135 14.56 -1.56 12.06
C TYR A 135 15.65 -0.95 11.16
N TYR A 136 16.67 -1.73 10.80
CA TYR A 136 17.79 -1.24 9.99
C TYR A 136 17.41 -0.90 8.54
N ALA A 137 16.34 -1.51 8.02
CA ALA A 137 15.87 -1.25 6.67
C ALA A 137 15.11 0.09 6.55
N VAL A 138 14.49 0.53 7.65
CA VAL A 138 13.62 1.72 7.69
C VAL A 138 14.23 2.88 8.49
N SER A 139 15.15 2.61 9.41
CA SER A 139 15.84 3.62 10.20
C SER A 139 16.57 4.60 9.28
N GLY A 140 16.36 5.90 9.50
CA GLY A 140 16.94 6.97 8.67
C GLY A 140 16.20 7.23 7.36
N LYS A 141 15.17 6.44 7.01
CA LYS A 141 14.28 6.68 5.87
C LYS A 141 12.89 7.18 6.28
N CYS A 142 12.43 6.78 7.46
CA CYS A 142 11.25 7.34 8.11
C CYS A 142 11.49 7.47 9.63
N LEU A 143 10.66 8.29 10.28
CA LEU A 143 10.75 8.52 11.73
C LEU A 143 10.20 7.29 12.46
N VAL A 144 11.09 6.50 13.05
CA VAL A 144 10.73 5.29 13.78
C VAL A 144 11.47 5.21 15.10
N ASP A 145 10.82 4.63 16.10
CA ASP A 145 11.41 4.41 17.42
C ASP A 145 12.03 3.03 17.49
N ARG A 146 13.27 2.95 17.98
CA ARG A 146 14.00 1.67 18.08
C ARG A 146 13.26 0.66 18.97
N GLU A 147 12.61 1.13 20.03
CA GLU A 147 11.87 0.28 20.96
C GLU A 147 10.69 -0.42 20.31
N ASP A 148 10.10 0.16 19.26
CA ASP A 148 8.95 -0.40 18.55
C ASP A 148 9.28 -1.69 17.77
N PHE A 149 10.57 -1.95 17.55
CA PHE A 149 11.08 -3.16 16.89
C PHE A 149 11.50 -4.25 17.87
N ILE A 150 11.34 -4.02 19.17
CA ILE A 150 11.37 -5.09 20.19
C ILE A 150 10.00 -5.77 20.14
N CYS A 151 9.94 -6.92 19.45
CA CYS A 151 8.73 -7.64 19.13
C CYS A 151 8.54 -8.87 20.02
N TYR A 152 7.28 -9.23 20.24
CA TYR A 152 6.88 -10.48 20.91
C TYR A 152 6.09 -11.34 19.95
N ASP A 153 6.61 -12.52 19.63
CA ASP A 153 5.89 -13.52 18.86
C ASP A 153 5.12 -14.41 19.85
N VAL A 154 3.82 -14.14 19.99
CA VAL A 154 2.94 -14.75 20.99
C VAL A 154 2.04 -15.80 20.36
N VAL A 155 1.97 -16.97 20.99
CA VAL A 155 1.07 -18.07 20.63
C VAL A 155 -0.08 -18.14 21.64
N THR A 156 -1.32 -18.08 21.15
CA THR A 156 -2.54 -18.05 21.99
C THR A 156 -3.72 -18.69 21.25
N ARG A 157 -4.79 -19.01 22.00
CA ARG A 157 -6.11 -19.42 21.48
C ARG A 157 -7.05 -18.23 21.27
N THR A 158 -6.67 -17.06 21.77
CA THR A 158 -7.47 -15.84 21.66
C THR A 158 -7.42 -15.29 20.24
N SER A 159 -8.58 -15.14 19.61
CA SER A 159 -8.65 -14.50 18.29
C SER A 159 -8.60 -12.98 18.41
N LEU A 160 -7.44 -12.43 18.05
CA LEU A 160 -7.18 -11.01 17.78
C LEU A 160 -7.13 -10.72 16.27
N SER A 161 -7.34 -9.47 15.90
CA SER A 161 -7.29 -8.93 14.54
C SER A 161 -6.03 -8.10 14.33
N LEU A 162 -5.60 -7.94 13.07
CA LEU A 162 -4.53 -7.00 12.74
C LEU A 162 -4.96 -5.58 13.14
N GLY A 163 -4.06 -4.83 13.78
CA GLY A 163 -4.36 -3.50 14.30
C GLY A 163 -4.93 -3.44 15.72
N ASP A 164 -5.36 -4.57 16.29
CA ASP A 164 -5.74 -4.61 17.71
C ASP A 164 -4.55 -4.22 18.59
N ARG A 165 -4.84 -3.58 19.72
CA ARG A 165 -3.86 -3.15 20.72
C ARG A 165 -3.96 -4.02 21.96
N VAL A 166 -2.84 -4.47 22.47
CA VAL A 166 -2.75 -5.31 23.66
C VAL A 166 -1.69 -4.76 24.60
N THR A 167 -1.90 -4.93 25.90
CA THR A 167 -0.89 -4.59 26.91
C THR A 167 -0.10 -5.85 27.26
N TYR A 168 1.22 -5.82 27.07
CA TYR A 168 2.10 -6.94 27.42
C TYR A 168 3.42 -6.41 27.98
N GLU A 169 3.88 -6.98 29.09
CA GLU A 169 5.10 -6.52 29.80
C GLU A 169 5.10 -5.00 30.08
N GLY A 170 3.94 -4.44 30.44
CA GLY A 170 3.77 -3.02 30.73
C GLY A 170 3.80 -2.09 29.51
N ARG A 171 3.83 -2.63 28.28
CA ARG A 171 3.85 -1.87 27.03
C ARG A 171 2.55 -2.07 26.26
N GLU A 172 2.02 -1.00 25.68
CA GLU A 172 0.94 -1.10 24.69
C GLU A 172 1.56 -1.44 23.33
N LEU A 173 1.15 -2.57 22.75
CA LEU A 173 1.67 -3.12 21.50
C LEU A 173 0.52 -3.38 20.53
N LEU A 174 0.79 -3.26 19.22
CA LEU A 174 -0.15 -3.59 18.17
C LEU A 174 0.08 -4.99 17.60
N VAL A 175 -1.00 -5.62 17.14
CA VAL A 175 -0.94 -6.85 16.36
C VAL A 175 -0.53 -6.52 14.93
N SER A 176 0.76 -6.71 14.62
CA SER A 176 1.36 -6.37 13.32
C SER A 176 1.31 -7.50 12.29
N ARG A 177 1.30 -8.75 12.78
CA ARG A 177 1.19 -9.97 11.97
C ARG A 177 0.29 -10.96 12.69
N LYS A 178 -0.52 -11.69 11.90
CA LYS A 178 -1.35 -12.79 12.37
C LYS A 178 -1.09 -14.01 11.50
N LYS A 179 -0.83 -15.14 12.13
CA LYS A 179 -0.83 -16.48 11.53
C LYS A 179 -1.88 -17.30 12.28
N THR A 180 -2.71 -18.03 11.53
CA THR A 180 -3.74 -18.91 12.08
C THR A 180 -3.46 -20.33 11.60
N GLU A 181 -3.43 -21.29 12.51
CA GLU A 181 -3.23 -22.70 12.20
C GLU A 181 -4.33 -23.53 12.84
N LEU A 182 -4.97 -24.40 12.07
CA LEU A 182 -5.89 -25.43 12.58
C LEU A 182 -5.15 -26.76 12.56
N ALA A 183 -4.76 -27.25 13.72
CA ALA A 183 -4.05 -28.52 13.87
C ALA A 183 -4.71 -29.36 14.96
N GLY A 184 -4.93 -30.66 14.69
CA GLY A 184 -5.53 -31.57 15.67
C GLY A 184 -6.95 -31.19 16.13
N GLY A 185 -7.69 -30.41 15.34
CA GLY A 185 -9.04 -29.92 15.68
C GLY A 185 -9.07 -28.64 16.51
N GLU A 186 -7.90 -28.06 16.84
CA GLU A 186 -7.76 -26.82 17.59
C GLU A 186 -7.20 -25.69 16.73
N VAL A 187 -7.72 -24.48 16.92
CA VAL A 187 -7.23 -23.27 16.26
C VAL A 187 -6.23 -22.57 17.16
N ILE A 188 -5.00 -22.42 16.67
CA ILE A 188 -3.91 -21.73 17.33
C ILE A 188 -3.57 -20.47 16.52
N PHE A 189 -3.38 -19.36 17.22
CA PHE A 189 -2.95 -18.11 16.62
C PHE A 189 -1.53 -17.77 17.04
N THR A 190 -0.71 -17.33 16.09
CA THR A 190 0.59 -16.73 16.35
C THR A 190 0.57 -15.28 15.89
N TYR A 191 0.90 -14.38 16.81
CA TYR A 191 0.90 -12.94 16.59
C TYR A 191 2.29 -12.37 16.71
N ARG A 192 2.64 -11.40 15.86
CA ARG A 192 3.76 -10.50 16.15
C ARG A 192 3.23 -9.22 16.76
N LEU A 193 3.52 -9.03 18.04
CA LEU A 193 3.22 -7.81 18.77
C LEU A 193 4.41 -6.86 18.63
N ALA A 194 4.16 -5.62 18.22
CA ALA A 194 5.20 -4.63 18.00
C ALA A 194 4.73 -3.24 18.44
N GLY A 195 5.64 -2.28 18.50
CA GLY A 195 5.27 -0.90 18.83
C GLY A 195 4.66 -0.14 17.65
N ASN A 196 4.28 1.11 17.89
CA ASN A 196 3.39 1.86 16.98
C ASN A 196 4.03 2.19 15.62
N SER A 197 5.31 2.55 15.59
CA SER A 197 6.02 2.88 14.35
C SER A 197 6.48 1.67 13.54
N TYR A 198 6.30 0.44 14.05
CA TYR A 198 6.76 -0.79 13.38
C TYR A 198 6.17 -0.97 11.97
N THR A 199 4.90 -0.60 11.80
CA THR A 199 4.18 -0.75 10.52
C THR A 199 4.41 0.40 9.55
N TRP A 200 5.20 1.41 9.93
CA TRP A 200 5.51 2.52 9.04
C TRP A 200 6.36 2.03 7.88
N VAL A 201 6.11 2.62 6.72
CA VAL A 201 6.77 2.28 5.46
C VAL A 201 7.53 3.53 5.00
N PRO A 202 8.83 3.41 4.67
CA PRO A 202 9.57 4.53 4.11
C PRO A 202 8.99 4.92 2.74
N TRP A 203 9.17 6.17 2.33
CA TRP A 203 8.79 6.60 0.99
C TRP A 203 9.45 5.70 -0.06
N GLU A 204 8.64 5.19 -0.99
CA GLU A 204 9.11 4.44 -2.15
C GLU A 204 8.88 5.23 -3.45
N ASP A 205 9.89 5.27 -4.30
CA ASP A 205 9.76 5.77 -5.67
C ASP A 205 9.54 4.60 -6.64
N ASN A 206 9.00 4.90 -7.82
CA ASN A 206 8.89 3.90 -8.86
C ASN A 206 10.23 3.82 -9.62
N PRO A 207 10.95 2.68 -9.53
CA PRO A 207 12.26 2.55 -10.17
C PRO A 207 12.19 2.61 -11.70
N ASP A 208 11.06 2.27 -12.30
CA ASP A 208 10.90 2.17 -13.76
C ASP A 208 10.88 3.54 -14.45
N TYR A 209 10.58 4.63 -13.72
CA TYR A 209 10.67 6.00 -14.26
C TYR A 209 11.59 6.93 -13.47
N THR A 210 12.26 6.44 -12.43
CA THR A 210 13.22 7.27 -11.68
C THR A 210 14.34 7.72 -12.61
N GLY A 211 14.50 9.04 -12.78
CA GLY A 211 15.46 9.63 -13.72
C GLY A 211 14.99 9.70 -15.18
N MET A 212 13.76 9.32 -15.48
CA MET A 212 13.17 9.40 -16.81
C MET A 212 12.45 10.74 -17.03
N SER A 213 12.40 11.20 -18.28
CA SER A 213 11.56 12.31 -18.71
C SER A 213 10.31 11.79 -19.41
N PHE A 214 9.15 12.35 -19.09
CA PHE A 214 7.90 12.04 -19.77
C PHE A 214 7.60 13.10 -20.83
N VAL A 215 7.29 12.65 -22.04
CA VAL A 215 6.90 13.52 -23.14
C VAL A 215 5.44 13.96 -22.98
N GLY A 216 5.16 15.21 -23.29
CA GLY A 216 3.83 15.76 -23.27
C GLY A 216 3.64 16.96 -24.19
N SER A 217 2.39 17.39 -24.29
CA SER A 217 1.99 18.59 -25.02
C SER A 217 1.51 19.67 -24.07
N ILE A 218 1.93 20.90 -24.34
CA ILE A 218 1.55 22.05 -23.51
C ILE A 218 0.09 22.40 -23.75
N VAL A 219 -0.70 22.39 -22.68
CA VAL A 219 -2.14 22.70 -22.73
C VAL A 219 -2.46 24.10 -22.22
N GLY A 220 -1.55 24.70 -21.44
CA GLY A 220 -1.67 26.05 -20.92
C GLY A 220 -0.37 26.61 -20.36
N THR A 221 -0.32 27.92 -20.21
CA THR A 221 0.83 28.66 -19.66
C THR A 221 0.33 29.75 -18.71
N GLN A 222 0.96 29.91 -17.55
CA GLN A 222 0.73 31.06 -16.67
C GLN A 222 2.03 31.46 -15.98
N GLY A 223 2.48 32.71 -16.20
CA GLY A 223 3.77 33.16 -15.71
C GLY A 223 4.90 32.28 -16.27
N GLU A 224 5.76 31.77 -15.40
CA GLU A 224 6.86 30.85 -15.74
C GLU A 224 6.48 29.36 -15.58
N GLN A 225 5.18 29.08 -15.58
CA GLN A 225 4.67 27.73 -15.40
C GLN A 225 3.89 27.25 -16.62
N VAL A 226 4.02 25.96 -16.91
CA VAL A 226 3.30 25.26 -17.98
C VAL A 226 2.39 24.18 -17.39
N GLU A 227 1.24 23.97 -18.01
CA GLU A 227 0.38 22.82 -17.78
C GLU A 227 0.59 21.84 -18.95
N VAL A 228 0.80 20.57 -18.63
CA VAL A 228 1.21 19.54 -19.61
C VAL A 228 0.18 18.41 -19.64
N ALA A 229 -0.23 18.01 -20.84
CA ALA A 229 -0.91 16.74 -21.08
C ALA A 229 0.12 15.69 -21.48
N PHE A 230 0.28 14.65 -20.68
CA PHE A 230 1.29 13.62 -20.88
C PHE A 230 0.84 12.60 -21.92
N ASP A 231 1.75 12.18 -22.80
CA ASP A 231 1.41 11.24 -23.88
C ASP A 231 1.08 9.83 -23.39
N ILE A 232 1.60 9.47 -22.22
CA ILE A 232 1.35 8.18 -21.56
C ILE A 232 -0.10 8.03 -21.09
N ASP A 233 -0.82 9.14 -20.90
CA ASP A 233 -2.22 9.14 -20.49
C ASP A 233 -2.96 10.27 -21.20
N LYS A 234 -3.55 9.92 -22.35
CA LYS A 234 -4.33 10.85 -23.19
C LYS A 234 -5.62 11.34 -22.52
N THR A 235 -6.06 10.70 -21.44
CA THR A 235 -7.26 11.11 -20.70
C THR A 235 -6.95 12.16 -19.64
N ALA A 236 -5.70 12.28 -19.21
CA ALA A 236 -5.24 13.23 -18.23
C ALA A 236 -4.97 14.62 -18.85
N ALA A 237 -6.03 15.38 -19.09
CA ALA A 237 -5.94 16.74 -19.64
C ALA A 237 -5.57 17.79 -18.56
N GLY A 238 -4.27 17.99 -18.34
CA GLY A 238 -3.73 19.09 -17.54
C GLY A 238 -4.21 19.15 -16.07
N GLY A 239 -3.82 20.22 -15.37
CA GLY A 239 -4.26 20.50 -14.00
C GLY A 239 -3.14 21.05 -13.13
N ASN A 240 -2.08 20.28 -12.94
CA ASN A 240 -0.88 20.73 -12.22
C ASN A 240 0.02 21.55 -13.13
N ARG A 241 0.84 22.37 -12.48
CA ARG A 241 1.75 23.32 -13.11
C ARG A 241 3.17 22.96 -12.79
N TYR A 242 4.01 23.08 -13.81
CA TYR A 242 5.43 22.76 -13.74
C TYR A 242 6.22 24.01 -14.11
N GLY A 243 7.33 24.27 -13.42
CA GLY A 243 8.24 25.34 -13.81
C GLY A 243 8.83 25.04 -15.19
N PHE A 244 8.86 26.06 -16.05
CA PHE A 244 9.46 25.94 -17.37
C PHE A 244 10.93 26.33 -17.33
N ALA A 245 11.82 25.43 -17.77
CA ALA A 245 13.24 25.69 -17.93
C ALA A 245 13.60 25.65 -19.43
N PRO A 246 13.94 26.78 -20.07
CA PRO A 246 14.32 26.79 -21.48
C PRO A 246 15.66 26.09 -21.71
N ALA A 247 15.79 25.34 -22.80
CA ALA A 247 17.01 24.62 -23.17
C ALA A 247 18.24 25.53 -23.36
N THR A 248 18.03 26.80 -23.72
CA THR A 248 19.07 27.81 -23.94
C THR A 248 19.42 28.64 -22.69
N GLY A 249 18.87 28.32 -21.52
CA GLY A 249 18.98 29.17 -20.33
C GLY A 249 18.28 30.53 -20.50
N ASN A 250 18.56 31.47 -19.60
CA ASN A 250 17.86 32.77 -19.53
C ASN A 250 18.15 33.72 -20.72
N LEU A 251 19.09 33.39 -21.60
CA LEU A 251 19.52 34.25 -22.70
C LEU A 251 18.46 34.42 -23.80
N MET A 252 17.56 33.44 -23.97
CA MET A 252 16.39 33.54 -24.83
C MET A 252 15.20 32.85 -24.14
N TYR A 253 14.61 33.55 -23.17
CA TYR A 253 13.41 33.09 -22.51
C TYR A 253 12.18 33.35 -23.38
N CYS A 254 11.51 32.30 -23.83
CA CYS A 254 10.23 32.36 -24.51
C CYS A 254 9.32 31.27 -23.96
N MET A 255 8.15 31.67 -23.44
CA MET A 255 7.16 30.69 -23.01
C MET A 255 6.68 29.87 -24.22
N PRO A 256 6.65 28.54 -24.09
CA PRO A 256 6.29 27.68 -25.20
C PRO A 256 4.78 27.80 -25.50
N GLN A 257 4.44 27.76 -26.78
CA GLN A 257 3.04 27.91 -27.20
C GLN A 257 2.21 26.66 -26.87
N LYS A 258 0.91 26.84 -26.67
CA LYS A 258 -0.03 25.73 -26.54
C LYS A 258 0.09 24.79 -27.75
N GLY A 259 0.18 23.49 -27.50
CA GLY A 259 0.39 22.45 -28.51
C GLY A 259 1.86 22.06 -28.72
N THR A 260 2.82 22.87 -28.22
CA THR A 260 4.25 22.53 -28.26
C THR A 260 4.50 21.21 -27.54
N LYS A 261 5.32 20.35 -28.15
CA LYS A 261 5.80 19.09 -27.55
C LYS A 261 7.03 19.36 -26.69
N THR A 262 7.08 18.77 -25.50
CA THR A 262 8.19 18.88 -24.53
C THR A 262 8.40 17.57 -23.79
#